data_AF-A0A2H0V6F2-F1
#
_entry.id   AF-A0A2H0V6F2-F1
#
_cell.length_a   1.000
_cell.length_b   1.000
_cell.length_c   1.000
_cell.angle_alpha   90.00
_cell.angle_beta   90.00
_cell.angle_gamma   90.00
#
_symmetry.space_group_name_H-M   'P 1'
#
loop_
_entity.id
_entity.type
_entity.pdbx_description
1 polymer ?
#
loop_
_entity_poly.entity_id
_entity_poly.type
_entity_poly.pdbx_seq_one_letter_code
_entity_poly.pdbx_strand_id
1 'polypeptide(L)'
;MGLVGEEKKTLKQVGAKLLLTEERIRQIEAKALRKLRWRLQKQKLTIIYQPIGNALERELAKRQNEKDQAEVIKTTLVFKPSQFNALFGSIDRLELSVRSANCLYNTDIKLVGELVQMTEAQLLSSKILGRKSLKEIKEVLAEMELSLGIYLDEETKELLKKQRKNLQ
;
A
#
# COMPACT_ATOMS: atom_id res chain seq x y z
N MET A 1 -0.79 -2.42 59.91
CA MET A 1 -1.48 -1.12 60.06
C MET A 1 -2.21 -0.78 58.76
N GLY A 2 -3.35 -0.09 58.83
CA GLY A 2 -3.91 0.60 57.66
C GLY A 2 -2.98 1.74 57.21
N LEU A 3 -3.24 2.34 56.05
CA LEU A 3 -2.40 3.41 55.46
C LEU A 3 -2.22 4.66 56.36
N VAL A 4 -2.99 4.78 57.45
CA VAL A 4 -2.96 5.92 58.39
C VAL A 4 -2.91 5.43 59.86
N GLY A 5 -2.34 4.25 60.14
CA GLY A 5 -2.24 3.74 61.51
C GLY A 5 -3.56 3.28 62.16
N GLU A 6 -4.71 3.49 61.50
CA GLU A 6 -5.99 2.93 61.93
C GLU A 6 -6.12 1.41 61.67
N GLU A 7 -7.06 0.77 62.38
CA GLU A 7 -7.48 -0.60 62.13
C GLU A 7 -7.99 -0.79 60.69
N LYS A 8 -7.70 -1.96 60.12
CA LYS A 8 -8.09 -2.30 58.74
C LYS A 8 -9.61 -2.41 58.65
N LYS A 9 -10.25 -1.43 58.02
CA LYS A 9 -11.69 -1.43 57.71
C LYS A 9 -11.91 -1.86 56.26
N THR A 10 -12.97 -2.60 56.00
CA THR A 10 -13.41 -2.95 54.65
C THR A 10 -14.13 -1.77 53.98
N LEU A 11 -14.15 -1.72 52.65
CA LEU A 11 -14.86 -0.67 51.89
C LEU A 11 -16.36 -0.61 52.24
N LYS A 12 -16.97 -1.76 52.56
CA LYS A 12 -18.35 -1.84 53.05
C LYS A 12 -18.53 -1.15 54.40
N GLN A 13 -17.62 -1.39 55.36
CA GLN A 13 -17.64 -0.77 56.69
C GLN A 13 -17.41 0.74 56.61
N VAL A 14 -16.50 1.20 55.74
CA VAL A 14 -16.24 2.63 55.53
C VAL A 14 -17.45 3.31 54.86
N GLY A 15 -18.06 2.66 53.87
CA GLY A 15 -19.23 3.20 53.19
C GLY A 15 -20.48 3.27 54.08
N ALA A 16 -20.69 2.29 54.96
CA ALA A 16 -21.76 2.34 55.97
C ALA A 16 -21.60 3.53 56.94
N LYS A 17 -20.35 3.82 57.37
CA LYS A 17 -20.04 4.99 58.22
C LYS A 17 -20.29 6.33 57.51
N LEU A 18 -20.20 6.35 56.17
CA LEU A 18 -20.42 7.52 55.33
C LEU A 18 -21.84 7.57 54.72
N LEU A 19 -22.77 6.72 55.19
CA LEU A 19 -24.16 6.61 54.70
C LEU A 19 -24.26 6.37 53.18
N LEU A 20 -23.29 5.68 52.61
CA LEU A 20 -23.30 5.29 51.19
C LEU A 20 -24.05 3.97 51.03
N THR A 21 -24.91 3.91 50.01
CA THR A 21 -25.57 2.66 49.63
C THR A 21 -24.54 1.64 49.12
N GLU A 22 -24.80 0.34 49.31
CA GLU A 22 -23.90 -0.72 48.86
C GLU A 22 -23.62 -0.64 47.35
N GLU A 23 -24.63 -0.28 46.57
CA GLU A 23 -24.48 -0.09 45.12
C GLU A 23 -23.53 1.06 44.79
N ARG A 24 -23.54 2.14 45.57
CA ARG A 24 -22.62 3.26 45.39
C ARG A 24 -21.17 2.86 45.72
N ILE A 25 -20.96 2.04 46.76
CA ILE A 25 -19.65 1.50 47.11
C ILE A 25 -19.13 0.62 45.97
N ARG A 26 -19.97 -0.26 45.41
CA ARG A 26 -19.65 -1.14 44.28
C ARG A 26 -19.25 -0.33 43.04
N GLN A 27 -19.95 0.76 42.74
CA GLN A 27 -19.61 1.63 41.61
C GLN A 27 -18.27 2.35 41.79
N ILE A 28 -17.98 2.82 43.00
CA ILE A 28 -16.69 3.45 43.34
C ILE A 28 -15.55 2.44 43.19
N GLU A 29 -15.72 1.23 43.75
CA GLU A 29 -14.74 0.14 43.65
C GLU A 29 -14.49 -0.24 42.18
N ALA A 30 -15.55 -0.45 41.39
CA ALA A 30 -15.43 -0.76 39.97
C ALA A 30 -14.76 0.35 39.16
N LYS A 31 -14.97 1.63 39.52
CA LYS A 31 -14.32 2.77 38.86
C LYS A 31 -12.85 2.90 39.26
N ALA A 32 -12.53 2.65 40.53
CA ALA A 32 -11.16 2.61 41.04
C ALA A 32 -10.36 1.47 40.40
N LEU A 33 -10.92 0.25 40.36
CA LEU A 33 -10.30 -0.91 39.72
C LEU A 33 -10.06 -0.70 38.22
N ARG A 34 -10.99 -0.08 37.49
CA ARG A 34 -10.78 0.27 36.07
C ARG A 34 -9.64 1.27 35.87
N LYS A 35 -9.57 2.32 36.69
CA LYS A 35 -8.47 3.30 36.63
C LYS A 35 -7.12 2.69 37.00
N LEU A 36 -7.07 1.83 38.03
CA LEU A 36 -5.85 1.15 38.45
C LEU A 36 -5.37 0.16 37.38
N ARG A 37 -6.30 -0.62 36.80
CA ARG A 37 -6.03 -1.61 35.75
C ARG A 37 -5.52 -0.97 34.47
N TRP A 38 -6.10 0.15 34.04
CA TRP A 38 -5.64 0.92 32.88
C TRP A 38 -4.21 1.45 33.06
N ARG A 39 -3.89 2.00 34.24
CA ARG A 39 -2.58 2.60 34.52
C ARG A 39 -1.47 1.54 34.61
N LEU A 40 -1.77 0.37 35.19
CA LEU A 40 -0.85 -0.76 35.26
C LEU A 40 -0.70 -1.51 33.93
N GLN A 41 -1.78 -1.68 33.15
CA GLN A 41 -1.69 -2.26 31.80
C GLN A 41 -0.91 -1.36 30.86
N LYS A 42 -1.11 -0.03 30.88
CA LYS A 42 -0.40 0.87 29.96
C LYS A 42 1.11 0.92 30.23
N GLN A 43 1.56 0.94 31.49
CA GLN A 43 3.00 0.94 31.80
C GLN A 43 3.68 -0.42 31.55
N LYS A 44 3.06 -1.55 31.94
CA LYS A 44 3.66 -2.89 31.73
C LYS A 44 3.53 -3.39 30.29
N LEU A 45 2.42 -3.14 29.60
CA LEU A 45 2.30 -3.54 28.20
C LEU A 45 3.18 -2.69 27.27
N THR A 46 3.35 -1.38 27.51
CA THR A 46 4.16 -0.56 26.60
C THR A 46 5.63 -0.99 26.61
N ILE A 47 6.22 -1.27 27.78
CA ILE A 47 7.65 -1.67 27.88
C ILE A 47 7.90 -3.07 27.29
N ILE A 48 6.95 -4.01 27.48
CA ILE A 48 7.12 -5.40 27.03
C ILE A 48 6.69 -5.57 25.56
N TYR A 49 5.66 -4.84 25.10
CA TYR A 49 5.14 -4.93 23.74
C TYR A 49 5.71 -3.88 22.77
N GLN A 50 6.39 -2.80 23.19
CA GLN A 50 7.05 -1.89 22.23
C GLN A 50 8.18 -2.54 21.44
N PRO A 51 9.10 -3.31 22.05
CA PRO A 51 10.18 -3.95 21.29
C PRO A 51 9.61 -4.95 20.28
N ILE A 52 8.61 -5.71 20.70
CA ILE A 52 7.92 -6.69 19.86
C ILE A 52 7.10 -5.98 18.78
N GLY A 53 6.37 -4.92 19.10
CA GLY A 53 5.58 -4.13 18.16
C GLY A 53 6.47 -3.44 17.12
N ASN A 54 7.56 -2.79 17.54
CA ASN A 54 8.54 -2.18 16.64
C ASN A 54 9.29 -3.22 15.80
N ALA A 55 9.51 -4.44 16.34
CA ALA A 55 10.09 -5.55 15.60
C ALA A 55 9.09 -6.14 14.61
N LEU A 56 7.81 -6.27 14.98
CA LEU A 56 6.72 -6.74 14.13
C LEU A 56 6.44 -5.74 13.02
N GLU A 57 6.43 -4.44 13.32
CA GLU A 57 6.31 -3.36 12.33
C GLU A 57 7.52 -3.33 11.40
N ARG A 58 8.74 -3.52 11.92
CA ARG A 58 9.95 -3.69 11.08
C ARG A 58 9.87 -4.93 10.20
N GLU A 59 9.38 -6.04 10.73
CA GLU A 59 9.29 -7.31 9.99
C GLU A 59 8.12 -7.31 8.98
N LEU A 60 7.01 -6.64 9.30
CA LEU A 60 5.92 -6.37 8.36
C LEU A 60 6.36 -5.39 7.27
N ALA A 61 7.15 -4.37 7.61
CA ALA A 61 7.74 -3.45 6.64
C ALA A 61 8.80 -4.13 5.75
N LYS A 62 9.61 -5.04 6.30
CA LYS A 62 10.48 -5.93 5.51
C LYS A 62 9.67 -6.85 4.61
N ARG A 63 8.60 -7.48 5.10
CA ARG A 63 7.71 -8.33 4.29
C ARG A 63 6.93 -7.55 3.24
N GLN A 64 6.56 -6.29 3.49
CA GLN A 64 5.97 -5.41 2.47
C GLN A 64 7.04 -5.04 1.45
N ASN A 65 8.22 -4.58 1.87
CA ASN A 65 9.34 -4.32 0.94
C ASN A 65 9.78 -5.56 0.18
N GLU A 66 9.78 -6.77 0.77
CA GLU A 66 10.10 -8.03 0.11
C GLU A 66 8.99 -8.50 -0.83
N LYS A 67 7.72 -8.21 -0.53
CA LYS A 67 6.60 -8.47 -1.44
C LYS A 67 6.59 -7.49 -2.60
N ASP A 68 6.79 -6.20 -2.35
CA ASP A 68 6.89 -5.14 -3.35
C ASP A 68 8.15 -5.35 -4.21
N GLN A 69 9.28 -5.71 -3.61
CA GLN A 69 10.50 -6.10 -4.33
C GLN A 69 10.33 -7.43 -5.07
N ALA A 70 9.62 -8.43 -4.53
CA ALA A 70 9.33 -9.67 -5.25
C ALA A 70 8.33 -9.46 -6.40
N GLU A 71 7.41 -8.48 -6.31
CA GLU A 71 6.55 -8.05 -7.43
C GLU A 71 7.37 -7.34 -8.51
N VAL A 72 8.28 -6.45 -8.11
CA VAL A 72 9.24 -5.79 -9.01
C VAL A 72 10.15 -6.84 -9.68
N ILE A 73 10.74 -7.77 -8.92
CA ILE A 73 11.61 -8.85 -9.42
C ILE A 73 10.83 -9.84 -10.29
N LYS A 74 9.58 -10.18 -9.97
CA LYS A 74 8.71 -10.98 -10.87
C LYS A 74 8.46 -10.27 -12.19
N THR A 75 8.36 -8.94 -12.17
CA THR A 75 8.21 -8.12 -13.38
C THR A 75 9.53 -8.00 -14.16
N THR A 76 10.68 -8.07 -13.48
CA THR A 76 12.02 -8.09 -14.12
C THR A 76 12.29 -9.39 -14.90
N LEU A 77 11.49 -10.45 -14.74
CA LEU A 77 11.81 -11.76 -15.31
C LEU A 77 11.10 -12.04 -16.63
N VAL A 78 11.85 -11.80 -17.71
CA VAL A 78 11.80 -12.49 -19.02
C VAL A 78 10.49 -12.31 -19.79
N PHE A 79 10.42 -11.25 -20.59
CA PHE A 79 9.48 -11.21 -21.72
C PHE A 79 9.63 -12.50 -22.53
N LYS A 80 8.50 -13.14 -22.83
CA LYS A 80 8.51 -14.21 -23.83
C LYS A 80 9.10 -13.66 -25.13
N PRO A 81 9.81 -14.47 -25.94
CA PRO A 81 10.36 -13.99 -27.22
C PRO A 81 9.29 -13.37 -28.14
N SER A 82 8.03 -13.84 -28.04
CA SER A 82 6.89 -13.24 -28.72
C SER A 82 6.57 -11.81 -28.25
N GLN A 83 6.64 -11.55 -26.94
CA GLN A 83 6.35 -10.25 -26.33
C GLN A 83 7.48 -9.24 -26.61
N PHE A 84 8.73 -9.70 -26.64
CA PHE A 84 9.89 -8.84 -26.92
C PHE A 84 9.78 -8.15 -28.28
N ASN A 85 9.36 -8.88 -29.31
CA ASN A 85 9.13 -8.32 -30.65
C ASN A 85 8.00 -7.29 -30.66
N ALA A 86 6.97 -7.49 -29.83
CA ALA A 86 5.84 -6.57 -29.75
C ALA A 86 6.25 -5.18 -29.21
N LEU A 87 7.28 -5.10 -28.37
CA LEU A 87 7.79 -3.82 -27.83
C LEU A 87 8.27 -2.85 -28.91
N PHE A 88 8.80 -3.37 -30.02
CA PHE A 88 9.29 -2.56 -31.14
C PHE A 88 8.20 -2.27 -32.18
N GLY A 89 6.97 -2.72 -31.95
CA GLY A 89 5.82 -2.40 -32.79
C GLY A 89 5.46 -0.91 -32.70
N SER A 90 5.01 -0.35 -33.84
CA SER A 90 4.37 0.98 -33.85
C SER A 90 2.99 0.91 -33.22
N ILE A 91 2.60 1.96 -32.49
CA ILE A 91 1.27 2.12 -31.91
C ILE A 91 0.17 2.12 -32.97
N ASP A 92 0.47 2.54 -34.21
CA ASP A 92 -0.50 2.56 -35.31
C ASP A 92 -1.01 1.18 -35.71
N ARG A 93 -0.25 0.14 -35.39
CA ARG A 93 -0.64 -1.24 -35.66
C ARG A 93 -1.62 -1.78 -34.63
N LEU A 94 -1.76 -1.10 -33.49
CA LEU A 94 -2.74 -1.45 -32.48
C LEU A 94 -4.11 -0.98 -32.96
N GLU A 95 -5.10 -1.86 -32.89
CA GLU A 95 -6.49 -1.56 -33.27
C GLU A 95 -7.20 -0.71 -32.19
N LEU A 96 -6.61 0.45 -31.87
CA LEU A 96 -7.13 1.39 -30.89
C LEU A 96 -8.19 2.30 -31.51
N SER A 97 -9.10 2.82 -30.68
CA SER A 97 -10.02 3.85 -31.13
C SER A 97 -9.26 5.11 -31.56
N VAL A 98 -9.83 5.86 -32.51
CA VAL A 98 -9.26 7.13 -33.01
C VAL A 98 -8.91 8.09 -31.85
N ARG A 99 -9.71 8.08 -30.78
CA ARG A 99 -9.44 8.89 -29.59
C ARG A 99 -8.19 8.42 -28.84
N SER A 100 -8.08 7.12 -28.58
CA SER A 100 -6.97 6.53 -27.86
C SER A 100 -5.65 6.65 -28.64
N ALA A 101 -5.69 6.43 -29.96
CA ALA A 101 -4.56 6.68 -30.85
C ALA A 101 -4.11 8.15 -30.80
N ASN A 102 -5.04 9.10 -30.99
CA ASN A 102 -4.72 10.53 -30.95
C ASN A 102 -4.18 10.99 -29.58
N CYS A 103 -4.66 10.39 -28.48
CA CYS A 103 -4.10 10.65 -27.15
C CYS A 103 -2.62 10.24 -27.04
N LEU A 104 -2.29 9.05 -27.56
CA LEU A 104 -0.90 8.53 -27.54
C LEU A 104 0.03 9.38 -28.42
N TYR A 105 -0.46 9.77 -29.60
CA TYR A 105 0.23 10.69 -30.50
C TYR A 105 0.57 12.03 -29.84
N ASN A 106 -0.39 12.65 -29.15
CA ASN A 106 -0.18 13.92 -28.45
C ASN A 106 0.77 13.80 -27.26
N THR A 107 1.00 12.59 -26.74
CA THR A 107 1.98 12.31 -25.68
C THR A 107 3.36 11.92 -26.20
N ASP A 108 3.60 12.03 -27.52
CA ASP A 108 4.87 11.66 -28.18
C ASP A 108 5.30 10.19 -27.99
N ILE A 109 4.31 9.31 -27.74
CA ILE A 109 4.52 7.86 -27.63
C ILE A 109 4.26 7.26 -29.01
N LYS A 110 5.26 6.62 -29.61
CA LYS A 110 5.15 6.03 -30.95
C LYS A 110 5.30 4.51 -30.95
N LEU A 111 6.03 3.98 -29.99
CA LEU A 111 6.32 2.55 -29.87
C LEU A 111 5.57 1.93 -28.68
N VAL A 112 5.19 0.66 -28.82
CA VAL A 112 4.56 -0.12 -27.74
C VAL A 112 5.47 -0.16 -26.51
N GLY A 113 6.78 -0.32 -26.70
CA GLY A 113 7.76 -0.35 -25.62
C GLY A 113 7.85 0.95 -24.81
N GLU A 114 7.52 2.10 -25.41
CA GLU A 114 7.43 3.37 -24.69
C GLU A 114 6.14 3.44 -23.85
N LEU A 115 5.05 2.87 -24.37
CA LEU A 115 3.76 2.81 -23.69
C LEU A 115 3.80 1.93 -22.43
N VAL A 116 4.37 0.71 -22.51
CA VAL A 116 4.41 -0.20 -21.34
C VAL A 116 5.30 0.30 -20.20
N GLN A 117 6.24 1.21 -20.45
CA GLN A 117 7.04 1.84 -19.38
C GLN A 117 6.24 2.86 -18.56
N MET A 118 5.16 3.41 -19.12
CA MET A 118 4.31 4.36 -18.41
C MET A 118 3.41 3.65 -17.41
N THR A 119 3.23 4.25 -16.24
CA THR A 119 2.27 3.77 -15.25
C THR A 119 0.87 4.32 -15.52
N GLU A 120 -0.15 3.60 -15.09
CA GLU A 120 -1.55 4.04 -15.22
C GLU A 120 -1.81 5.41 -14.58
N ALA A 121 -1.17 5.66 -13.43
CA ALA A 121 -1.28 6.91 -12.71
C ALA A 121 -0.71 8.09 -13.53
N GLN A 122 0.43 7.89 -14.20
CA GLN A 122 1.02 8.90 -15.08
C GLN A 122 0.13 9.21 -16.29
N LEU A 123 -0.43 8.16 -16.91
CA LEU A 123 -1.34 8.31 -18.05
C LEU A 123 -2.63 9.05 -17.67
N LEU A 124 -3.23 8.73 -16.52
CA LEU A 124 -4.42 9.44 -16.02
C LEU A 124 -4.11 10.87 -15.58
N SER A 125 -2.91 11.13 -15.05
CA SER A 125 -2.50 12.45 -14.58
C SER A 125 -2.19 13.42 -15.73
N SER A 126 -1.87 12.92 -16.93
CA SER A 126 -1.51 13.79 -18.06
C SER A 126 -2.69 14.61 -18.62
N LYS A 127 -3.91 14.43 -18.07
CA LYS A 127 -5.15 15.15 -18.45
C LYS A 127 -5.64 14.87 -19.89
N ILE A 128 -4.84 14.18 -20.70
CA ILE A 128 -5.13 13.86 -22.11
C ILE A 128 -5.85 12.50 -22.22
N LEU A 129 -5.57 11.53 -21.35
CA LEU A 129 -6.19 10.20 -21.38
C LEU A 129 -7.36 10.08 -20.39
N GLY A 130 -8.52 9.71 -20.92
CA GLY A 130 -9.71 9.42 -20.13
C GLY A 130 -9.76 7.97 -19.63
N ARG A 131 -10.64 7.68 -18.66
CA ARG A 131 -10.86 6.32 -18.12
C ARG A 131 -11.21 5.29 -19.20
N LYS A 132 -11.97 5.70 -20.22
CA LYS A 132 -12.37 4.82 -21.33
C LYS A 132 -11.15 4.46 -22.21
N SER A 133 -10.37 5.45 -22.62
CA SER A 133 -9.15 5.22 -23.42
C SER A 133 -8.12 4.39 -22.66
N LEU A 134 -7.96 4.61 -21.35
CA LEU A 134 -7.10 3.78 -20.51
C LEU A 134 -7.55 2.31 -20.52
N LYS A 135 -8.86 2.05 -20.44
CA LYS A 135 -9.40 0.68 -20.47
C LYS A 135 -9.12 0.00 -21.81
N GLU A 136 -9.37 0.70 -22.92
CA GLU A 136 -9.08 0.21 -24.27
C GLU A 136 -7.60 -0.15 -24.43
N ILE A 137 -6.70 0.72 -23.98
CA ILE A 137 -5.25 0.47 -24.02
C ILE A 137 -4.87 -0.79 -23.23
N LYS A 138 -5.44 -0.97 -22.03
CA LYS A 138 -5.17 -2.17 -21.22
C LYS A 138 -5.69 -3.45 -21.86
N GLU A 139 -6.86 -3.41 -22.48
CA GLU A 139 -7.45 -4.57 -23.16
C GLU A 139 -6.54 -5.02 -24.32
N VAL A 140 -6.11 -4.08 -25.17
CA VAL A 140 -5.19 -4.39 -26.27
C VAL A 140 -3.82 -4.88 -25.78
N LEU A 141 -3.26 -4.26 -24.73
CA LEU A 141 -2.01 -4.75 -24.15
C LEU A 141 -2.15 -6.15 -23.57
N ALA A 142 -3.29 -6.48 -22.95
CA ALA A 142 -3.56 -7.80 -22.41
C ALA A 142 -3.63 -8.88 -23.50
N GLU A 143 -4.16 -8.56 -24.69
CA GLU A 143 -4.13 -9.47 -25.85
C GLU A 143 -2.71 -9.79 -26.32
N MET A 144 -1.79 -8.83 -26.16
CA MET A 144 -0.36 -9.02 -26.45
C MET A 144 0.41 -9.63 -25.26
N GLU A 145 -0.29 -10.04 -24.20
CA GLU A 145 0.29 -10.49 -22.93
C GLU A 145 1.25 -9.46 -22.28
N LEU A 146 0.98 -8.18 -22.51
CA LEU A 146 1.73 -7.05 -21.96
C LEU A 146 0.92 -6.31 -20.89
N SER A 147 1.62 -5.60 -20.01
CA SER A 147 1.03 -4.77 -18.97
C SER A 147 1.70 -3.40 -18.88
N LEU A 148 1.00 -2.42 -18.30
CA LEU A 148 1.56 -1.09 -18.03
C LEU A 148 2.49 -1.12 -16.81
N GLY A 149 3.41 -0.18 -16.74
CA GLY A 149 4.36 -0.03 -15.64
C GLY A 149 5.48 -1.09 -15.63
N ILE A 150 5.79 -1.71 -16.76
CA ILE A 150 6.91 -2.66 -16.85
C ILE A 150 8.24 -1.88 -16.84
N TYR A 151 9.16 -2.34 -16.00
CA TYR A 151 10.52 -1.83 -16.00
C TYR A 151 11.32 -2.51 -17.12
N LEU A 152 11.83 -1.70 -18.05
CA LEU A 152 12.74 -2.18 -19.09
C LEU A 152 14.20 -1.91 -18.68
N ASP A 153 15.08 -2.83 -19.02
CA ASP A 153 16.52 -2.66 -18.84
C ASP A 153 17.06 -1.56 -19.76
N GLU A 154 18.19 -0.95 -19.37
CA GLU A 154 18.80 0.15 -20.13
C GLU A 154 19.16 -0.25 -21.57
N GLU A 155 19.61 -1.49 -21.79
CA GLU A 155 19.88 -2.03 -23.13
C GLU A 155 18.63 -2.00 -24.01
N THR A 156 17.49 -2.43 -23.45
CA THR A 156 16.20 -2.47 -24.16
C THR A 156 15.70 -1.05 -24.45
N LYS A 157 15.85 -0.12 -23.48
CA LYS A 157 15.54 1.30 -23.69
C LYS A 157 16.39 1.92 -24.79
N GLU A 158 17.66 1.56 -24.88
CA GLU A 158 18.54 2.05 -25.94
C GLU A 158 18.14 1.50 -27.32
N LEU A 159 17.75 0.24 -27.40
CA LEU A 159 17.21 -0.37 -28.62
C LEU A 159 15.92 0.33 -29.07
N LEU A 160 15.00 0.64 -28.15
CA LEU A 160 13.78 1.39 -28.45
C LEU A 160 14.08 2.79 -29.00
N LYS A 161 15.06 3.50 -28.40
CA LYS A 161 15.52 4.80 -28.90
C LYS A 161 16.12 4.70 -30.30
N LYS A 162 16.87 3.64 -30.60
CA LYS A 162 17.42 3.37 -31.94
C LYS A 162 16.29 3.10 -32.95
N GLN A 163 15.30 2.28 -32.59
CA GLN A 163 14.15 2.01 -33.46
C GLN A 163 13.33 3.27 -33.73
N ARG A 164 13.09 4.11 -32.71
CA ARG A 164 12.39 5.39 -32.86
C ARG A 164 13.08 6.32 -33.87
N LYS A 165 14.42 6.34 -33.90
CA LYS A 165 15.19 7.13 -34.88
C LYS A 165 15.06 6.62 -36.31
N ASN A 166 14.85 5.32 -36.51
CA ASN A 166 14.66 4.74 -37.85
C ASN A 166 13.26 5.01 -38.42
N LEU A 167 12.29 5.37 -37.55
CA LEU A 167 10.93 5.75 -37.91
C LEU A 167 10.77 7.27 -38.14
N GLN A 168 11.84 8.06 -37.96
CA GLN A 168 11.90 9.50 -38.21
C GLN A 168 12.60 9.78 -39.53
#